data_AF-L8LNN8-F1
#
_entry.id   AF-L8LNN8-F1
#
_cell.length_a   1.000
_cell.length_b   1.000
_cell.length_c   1.000
_cell.angle_alpha   90.00
_cell.angle_beta   90.00
_cell.angle_gamma   90.00
#
_symmetry.space_group_name_H-M   'P 1'
#
loop_
_entity.id
_entity.type
_entity.pdbx_description
1 polymer ?
#
loop_
_entity_poly.entity_id
_entity_poly.type
_entity_poly.pdbx_seq_one_letter_code
_entity_poly.pdbx_strand_id
1 'polypeptide(L)'
;MTTLENFPGLEPPTEFEGTDEADLVVAGFNVAVSRARINTLGGNDVLNTALGEGRNRISLGDDNDSASVAPRDRVNADAGDDTIIGASRARLNGGEGNDLLYISIGRRVQATGGEGIDTFIVGNNPSAVITDFRLEDRLAIQGIENPDPQLLEQTFNEEEEVFQLLYDGDVVVNFSEIQEDEIGQFGPNNFSFLPIGLPPEFEGTDETDLVGAGINVAGTEATINTLGGDDAVSTGLGEGRNTITLGDGNDLATVASRDRVDGEAGDDTLIGANRARLTGGRGDDVLIGADRARVDGGRGNDILDLSVGRRVRGTGGAGEDHFIVGENPSAVITDFRVEDRLAIKGIENPDPQLLEQIVNPSGSGFQLLYDGDVLVNFSRIREEDVGQFGPDNFSFV
;
A
#
# COMPACT_ATOMS: atom_id res chain seq x y z
N MET A 1 2.96 -16.99 -0.42
CA MET A 1 2.15 -15.86 -0.93
C MET A 1 0.83 -16.33 -1.52
N THR A 2 -0.26 -16.14 -0.78
CA THR A 2 -1.64 -16.30 -1.25
C THR A 2 -2.14 -14.91 -1.66
N THR A 3 -2.13 -14.61 -2.96
CA THR A 3 -2.74 -13.36 -3.44
C THR A 3 -4.27 -13.50 -3.42
N LEU A 4 -4.98 -12.40 -3.15
CA LEU A 4 -6.43 -12.33 -3.33
C LEU A 4 -6.77 -12.46 -4.83
N GLU A 5 -6.72 -13.67 -5.37
CA GLU A 5 -7.14 -14.01 -6.72
C GLU A 5 -8.67 -13.95 -6.80
N ASN A 6 -9.22 -12.79 -7.16
CA ASN A 6 -10.61 -12.71 -7.56
C ASN A 6 -10.75 -12.50 -9.07
N PHE A 7 -10.85 -13.64 -9.77
CA PHE A 7 -11.44 -13.79 -11.09
C PHE A 7 -12.87 -13.17 -11.16
N PRO A 8 -13.29 -12.57 -12.28
CA PRO A 8 -14.56 -11.88 -12.41
C PRO A 8 -15.66 -12.85 -12.83
N GLY A 9 -16.82 -12.64 -12.21
CA GLY A 9 -17.99 -13.51 -12.32
C GLY A 9 -18.51 -14.01 -10.98
N LEU A 10 -17.76 -13.79 -9.90
CA LEU A 10 -18.16 -14.06 -8.52
C LEU A 10 -18.21 -12.74 -7.75
N GLU A 11 -19.15 -12.62 -6.81
CA GLU A 11 -19.29 -11.46 -5.91
C GLU A 11 -17.93 -11.07 -5.30
N PRO A 12 -17.67 -9.77 -5.00
CA PRO A 12 -16.41 -9.36 -4.35
C PRO A 12 -16.18 -10.26 -3.13
N PRO A 13 -14.94 -10.76 -2.93
CA PRO A 13 -14.71 -11.81 -1.97
C PRO A 13 -15.12 -11.28 -0.60
N THR A 14 -16.07 -11.99 0.03
CA THR A 14 -16.53 -11.62 1.37
C THR A 14 -15.59 -12.17 2.44
N GLU A 15 -14.68 -13.08 2.09
CA GLU A 15 -13.71 -13.73 2.97
C GLU A 15 -12.41 -14.02 2.19
N PHE A 16 -11.26 -13.71 2.80
CA PHE A 16 -9.89 -14.11 2.44
C PHE A 16 -9.27 -14.78 3.65
N GLU A 17 -8.61 -15.91 3.43
CA GLU A 17 -7.74 -16.55 4.41
C GLU A 17 -6.38 -16.76 3.75
N GLY A 18 -5.35 -16.26 4.42
CA GLY A 18 -3.95 -16.37 4.07
C GLY A 18 -3.31 -17.68 4.52
N THR A 19 -2.00 -17.64 4.75
CA THR A 19 -1.13 -18.75 5.10
C THR A 19 -0.22 -18.40 6.28
N ASP A 20 0.56 -19.37 6.78
CA ASP A 20 1.60 -19.10 7.79
C ASP A 20 2.90 -18.53 7.15
N GLU A 21 2.79 -18.00 5.92
CA GLU A 21 3.87 -17.35 5.16
C GLU A 21 3.34 -15.98 4.72
N ALA A 22 4.25 -15.01 4.52
CA ALA A 22 3.91 -13.67 4.08
C ALA A 22 2.88 -13.63 2.94
N ASP A 23 1.80 -12.90 3.20
CA ASP A 23 0.70 -12.66 2.29
C ASP A 23 0.60 -11.19 1.88
N LEU A 24 0.16 -11.02 0.64
CA LEU A 24 -0.06 -9.71 0.05
C LEU A 24 -1.52 -9.52 -0.34
N VAL A 25 -2.19 -8.58 0.32
CA VAL A 25 -3.60 -8.25 0.09
C VAL A 25 -3.75 -6.81 -0.38
N VAL A 26 -3.83 -6.61 -1.70
CA VAL A 26 -3.97 -5.27 -2.31
C VAL A 26 -5.35 -5.06 -2.94
N ALA A 27 -6.10 -4.09 -2.44
CA ALA A 27 -7.27 -3.54 -3.12
C ALA A 27 -6.82 -2.59 -4.24
N GLY A 28 -7.08 -2.97 -5.48
CA GLY A 28 -6.77 -2.15 -6.66
C GLY A 28 -7.95 -1.31 -7.18
N PHE A 29 -7.67 -0.50 -8.21
CA PHE A 29 -8.64 0.40 -8.87
C PHE A 29 -9.90 -0.27 -9.44
N ASN A 30 -9.94 -1.60 -9.47
CA ASN A 30 -11.06 -2.42 -9.94
C ASN A 30 -11.41 -3.59 -9.01
N VAL A 31 -10.80 -3.70 -7.81
CA VAL A 31 -11.15 -4.69 -6.78
C VAL A 31 -11.68 -3.91 -5.58
N ALA A 32 -12.99 -3.69 -5.56
CA ALA A 32 -13.65 -3.03 -4.44
C ALA A 32 -13.75 -4.02 -3.26
N VAL A 33 -12.73 -4.04 -2.40
CA VAL A 33 -12.79 -4.76 -1.13
C VAL A 33 -13.68 -3.97 -0.18
N SER A 34 -14.92 -4.43 -0.02
CA SER A 34 -15.89 -3.82 0.90
C SER A 34 -16.71 -4.89 1.61
N ARG A 35 -16.81 -4.75 2.93
CA ARG A 35 -17.47 -5.73 3.81
C ARG A 35 -16.84 -7.12 3.72
N ALA A 36 -15.57 -7.20 3.36
CA ALA A 36 -14.81 -8.44 3.38
C ALA A 36 -14.39 -8.80 4.80
N ARG A 37 -14.11 -10.08 5.03
CA ARG A 37 -13.26 -10.59 6.11
C ARG A 37 -11.92 -10.94 5.49
N ILE A 38 -10.84 -10.55 6.12
CA ILE A 38 -9.49 -10.80 5.66
C ILE A 38 -8.74 -11.29 6.88
N ASN A 39 -8.19 -12.50 6.82
CA ASN A 39 -7.31 -13.04 7.84
C ASN A 39 -6.02 -13.45 7.12
N THR A 40 -4.88 -12.84 7.40
CA THR A 40 -3.62 -13.18 6.71
C THR A 40 -2.86 -14.30 7.43
N LEU A 41 -3.10 -14.48 8.74
CA LEU A 41 -2.67 -15.60 9.60
C LEU A 41 -1.26 -15.44 10.18
N GLY A 42 -0.19 -15.69 9.42
CA GLY A 42 1.15 -15.54 9.98
C GLY A 42 2.20 -15.28 8.91
N GLY A 43 3.39 -14.84 9.35
CA GLY A 43 4.36 -14.21 8.47
C GLY A 43 4.10 -12.70 8.36
N ASN A 44 5.12 -11.95 7.97
CA ASN A 44 5.00 -10.50 7.85
C ASN A 44 4.13 -10.13 6.64
N ASP A 45 2.90 -9.73 6.91
CA ASP A 45 1.86 -9.53 5.90
C ASP A 45 1.73 -8.07 5.47
N VAL A 46 1.43 -7.87 4.20
CA VAL A 46 1.21 -6.54 3.62
C VAL A 46 -0.23 -6.42 3.13
N LEU A 47 -0.98 -5.47 3.71
CA LEU A 47 -2.36 -5.20 3.37
C LEU A 47 -2.57 -3.75 2.93
N ASN A 48 -3.16 -3.55 1.76
CA ASN A 48 -3.57 -2.24 1.29
C ASN A 48 -5.03 -2.27 0.81
N THR A 49 -5.98 -1.99 1.71
CA THR A 49 -7.38 -1.82 1.33
C THR A 49 -7.74 -0.36 1.04
N ALA A 50 -6.81 0.60 1.16
CA ALA A 50 -7.08 2.04 1.15
C ALA A 50 -7.82 2.57 -0.09
N LEU A 51 -7.73 1.88 -1.23
CA LEU A 51 -8.45 2.23 -2.47
C LEU A 51 -9.87 1.66 -2.55
N GLY A 52 -10.31 0.83 -1.59
CA GLY A 52 -11.63 0.21 -1.51
C GLY A 52 -12.71 1.07 -0.83
N GLU A 53 -13.97 0.60 -0.84
CA GLU A 53 -15.08 1.28 -0.13
C GLU A 53 -15.11 0.99 1.39
N GLY A 54 -14.24 0.09 1.85
CA GLY A 54 -14.03 -0.27 3.25
C GLY A 54 -15.20 -1.00 3.91
N ARG A 55 -15.28 -0.89 5.25
CA ARG A 55 -16.12 -1.72 6.15
C ARG A 55 -15.65 -3.18 6.24
N ASN A 56 -14.37 -3.41 5.99
CA ASN A 56 -13.76 -4.73 6.10
C ASN A 56 -13.51 -5.08 7.57
N ARG A 57 -13.42 -6.37 7.86
CA ARG A 57 -12.89 -6.92 9.12
C ARG A 57 -11.58 -7.60 8.78
N ILE A 58 -10.50 -7.17 9.40
CA ILE A 58 -9.14 -7.55 9.06
C ILE A 58 -8.51 -8.09 10.35
N SER A 59 -8.02 -9.33 10.31
CA SER A 59 -6.95 -9.85 11.18
C SER A 59 -5.70 -9.90 10.33
N LEU A 60 -4.59 -9.36 10.83
CA LEU A 60 -3.30 -9.53 10.17
C LEU A 60 -2.74 -10.88 10.64
N GLY A 61 -2.15 -10.99 11.83
CA GLY A 61 -1.76 -12.31 12.28
C GLY A 61 -0.80 -12.30 13.45
N ASP A 62 -0.05 -13.39 13.57
CA ASP A 62 1.19 -13.33 14.33
C ASP A 62 2.31 -12.87 13.35
N ASP A 63 3.30 -12.14 13.84
CA ASP A 63 4.43 -11.50 13.13
C ASP A 63 4.21 -10.01 12.75
N ASN A 64 5.21 -9.36 12.14
CA ASN A 64 5.20 -7.90 11.97
C ASN A 64 4.47 -7.50 10.68
N ASP A 65 3.29 -6.92 10.80
CA ASP A 65 2.41 -6.67 9.67
C ASP A 65 2.30 -5.18 9.29
N SER A 66 2.01 -4.92 8.01
CA SER A 66 1.86 -3.56 7.47
C SER A 66 0.52 -3.38 6.77
N ALA A 67 -0.32 -2.47 7.26
CA ALA A 67 -1.68 -2.29 6.76
C ALA A 67 -2.05 -0.82 6.46
N SER A 68 -2.45 -0.53 5.22
CA SER A 68 -3.10 0.74 4.83
C SER A 68 -4.57 0.50 4.53
N VAL A 69 -5.47 1.01 5.38
CA VAL A 69 -6.87 0.55 5.37
C VAL A 69 -7.88 1.55 4.82
N ALA A 70 -9.00 1.03 4.30
CA ALA A 70 -10.08 1.83 3.77
C ALA A 70 -10.99 2.44 4.86
N PRO A 71 -11.84 3.42 4.49
CA PRO A 71 -12.78 4.03 5.44
C PRO A 71 -13.71 3.02 6.11
N ARG A 72 -13.84 3.12 7.43
CA ARG A 72 -14.65 2.23 8.30
C ARG A 72 -14.15 0.80 8.42
N ASP A 73 -12.93 0.50 7.99
CA ASP A 73 -12.32 -0.80 8.26
C ASP A 73 -12.11 -1.01 9.75
N ARG A 74 -12.11 -2.27 10.15
CA ARG A 74 -11.77 -2.72 11.51
C ARG A 74 -10.59 -3.67 11.37
N VAL A 75 -9.48 -3.28 11.96
CA VAL A 75 -8.22 -4.02 11.93
C VAL A 75 -7.92 -4.49 13.34
N ASN A 76 -7.46 -5.72 13.42
CA ASN A 76 -6.78 -6.32 14.55
C ASN A 76 -5.45 -6.82 14.00
N ALA A 77 -4.33 -6.28 14.44
CA ALA A 77 -3.04 -6.72 13.92
C ALA A 77 -2.51 -7.96 14.64
N ASP A 78 -3.05 -8.25 15.84
CA ASP A 78 -2.81 -9.48 16.60
C ASP A 78 -1.45 -9.46 17.32
N ALA A 79 -0.41 -10.20 16.95
CA ALA A 79 0.85 -10.19 17.70
C ALA A 79 2.04 -9.86 16.80
N GLY A 80 2.85 -8.87 17.13
CA GLY A 80 3.93 -8.36 16.28
C GLY A 80 4.15 -6.88 16.51
N ASP A 81 5.26 -6.35 16.00
CA ASP A 81 5.46 -4.89 15.96
C ASP A 81 4.82 -4.36 14.67
N ASP A 82 3.53 -4.02 14.73
CA ASP A 82 2.70 -3.77 13.56
C ASP A 82 2.64 -2.31 13.13
N THR A 83 2.41 -2.08 11.85
CA THR A 83 2.29 -0.74 11.27
C THR A 83 0.94 -0.55 10.57
N ILE A 84 0.09 0.34 11.08
CA ILE A 84 -1.29 0.51 10.56
C ILE A 84 -1.59 1.97 10.22
N ILE A 85 -1.93 2.23 8.96
CA ILE A 85 -2.46 3.50 8.47
C ILE A 85 -3.98 3.47 8.42
N GLY A 86 -4.60 4.29 9.28
CA GLY A 86 -6.03 4.47 9.33
C GLY A 86 -6.60 5.36 8.22
N ALA A 87 -7.89 5.17 7.96
CA ALA A 87 -8.69 6.08 7.14
C ALA A 87 -9.94 6.53 7.90
N SER A 88 -10.75 7.38 7.26
CA SER A 88 -11.95 7.95 7.91
C SER A 88 -12.86 6.90 8.55
N ARG A 89 -13.05 7.02 9.87
CA ARG A 89 -13.85 6.12 10.72
C ARG A 89 -13.31 4.69 10.84
N ALA A 90 -12.07 4.44 10.47
CA ALA A 90 -11.42 3.16 10.72
C ALA A 90 -11.24 2.94 12.24
N ARG A 91 -11.17 1.67 12.64
CA ARG A 91 -10.82 1.22 13.98
C ARG A 91 -9.59 0.34 13.87
N LEU A 92 -8.52 0.75 14.52
CA LEU A 92 -7.24 0.06 14.51
C LEU A 92 -7.03 -0.50 15.91
N ASN A 93 -6.67 -1.78 15.99
CA ASN A 93 -6.11 -2.40 17.17
C ASN A 93 -4.74 -2.93 16.74
N GLY A 94 -3.67 -2.49 17.40
CA GLY A 94 -2.32 -3.02 17.22
C GLY A 94 -2.32 -4.45 17.74
N GLY A 95 -2.08 -4.64 19.04
CA GLY A 95 -2.26 -5.94 19.66
C GLY A 95 -1.15 -6.20 20.66
N GLU A 96 -0.43 -7.31 20.54
CA GLU A 96 0.78 -7.53 21.33
C GLU A 96 2.01 -7.05 20.56
N GLY A 97 2.74 -6.04 21.04
CA GLY A 97 3.99 -5.60 20.40
C GLY A 97 4.19 -4.10 20.47
N ASN A 98 5.18 -3.56 19.77
CA ASN A 98 5.41 -2.12 19.72
C ASN A 98 4.81 -1.54 18.45
N ASP A 99 3.53 -1.21 18.50
CA ASP A 99 2.78 -0.89 17.30
C ASP A 99 2.91 0.56 16.87
N LEU A 100 2.80 0.81 15.57
CA LEU A 100 2.85 2.13 14.95
C LEU A 100 1.53 2.46 14.25
N LEU A 101 0.73 3.33 14.87
CA LEU A 101 -0.66 3.60 14.47
C LEU A 101 -0.84 5.02 13.91
N TYR A 102 -1.01 5.12 12.59
CA TYR A 102 -1.23 6.37 11.87
C TYR A 102 -2.71 6.77 11.85
N ILE A 103 -3.12 7.57 12.83
CA ILE A 103 -4.53 7.95 13.06
C ILE A 103 -4.85 9.40 12.68
N SER A 104 -3.81 10.10 12.22
CA SER A 104 -3.87 11.45 11.68
C SER A 104 -4.53 11.54 10.29
N ILE A 105 -4.78 10.42 9.60
CA ILE A 105 -5.40 10.39 8.27
C ILE A 105 -6.91 10.14 8.37
N GLY A 106 -7.69 11.00 7.70
CA GLY A 106 -9.15 10.90 7.70
C GLY A 106 -9.79 11.59 8.92
N ARG A 107 -11.02 11.17 9.25
CA ARG A 107 -11.81 11.73 10.37
C ARG A 107 -12.36 10.62 11.26
N ARG A 108 -12.36 10.83 12.58
CA ARG A 108 -12.93 9.92 13.59
C ARG A 108 -12.30 8.53 13.58
N VAL A 109 -10.99 8.46 13.40
CA VAL A 109 -10.23 7.22 13.55
C VAL A 109 -10.17 6.86 15.02
N GLN A 110 -10.37 5.60 15.35
CA GLN A 110 -10.19 5.06 16.70
C GLN A 110 -9.00 4.12 16.69
N ALA A 111 -8.15 4.21 17.70
CA ALA A 111 -6.93 3.43 17.80
C ALA A 111 -6.80 2.83 19.19
N THR A 112 -6.47 1.54 19.23
CA THR A 112 -6.12 0.78 20.43
C THR A 112 -4.70 0.29 20.21
N GLY A 113 -3.79 0.57 21.15
CA GLY A 113 -2.40 0.14 21.10
C GLY A 113 -2.28 -1.35 21.44
N GLY A 114 -2.70 -1.72 22.65
CA GLY A 114 -2.64 -3.10 23.14
C GLY A 114 -1.56 -3.31 24.22
N GLU A 115 -0.79 -4.40 24.15
CA GLU A 115 0.38 -4.66 24.99
C GLU A 115 1.66 -4.21 24.27
N GLY A 116 2.73 -3.86 25.01
CA GLY A 116 4.02 -3.40 24.42
C GLY A 116 4.23 -1.89 24.52
N ILE A 117 4.99 -1.25 23.62
CA ILE A 117 5.23 0.21 23.64
C ILE A 117 4.77 0.82 22.33
N ASP A 118 3.56 1.39 22.33
CA ASP A 118 2.92 1.79 21.09
C ASP A 118 3.21 3.24 20.74
N THR A 119 3.23 3.55 19.45
CA THR A 119 3.44 4.90 18.91
C THR A 119 2.25 5.33 18.06
N PHE A 120 1.57 6.40 18.47
CA PHE A 120 0.43 6.96 17.75
C PHE A 120 0.82 8.24 17.00
N ILE A 121 0.54 8.29 15.69
CA ILE A 121 0.82 9.47 14.86
C ILE A 121 -0.45 10.34 14.68
N VAL A 122 -0.41 11.57 15.19
CA VAL A 122 -1.57 12.49 15.33
C VAL A 122 -1.29 13.89 14.77
N GLY A 123 -2.22 14.84 14.90
CA GLY A 123 -2.02 16.27 14.55
C GLY A 123 -2.97 16.82 13.49
N ASN A 124 -3.17 16.09 12.39
CA ASN A 124 -4.02 16.53 11.27
C ASN A 124 -5.51 16.11 11.39
N ASN A 125 -5.88 15.45 12.48
CA ASN A 125 -7.21 14.91 12.71
C ASN A 125 -7.67 15.14 14.16
N PRO A 126 -8.29 16.28 14.48
CA PRO A 126 -8.74 16.62 15.84
C PRO A 126 -9.82 15.67 16.38
N SER A 127 -10.39 14.82 15.52
CA SER A 127 -11.43 13.86 15.87
C SER A 127 -10.92 12.45 16.09
N ALA A 128 -9.60 12.23 16.02
CA ALA A 128 -9.00 10.95 16.39
C ALA A 128 -9.18 10.67 17.89
N VAL A 129 -9.35 9.38 18.22
CA VAL A 129 -9.51 8.89 19.59
C VAL A 129 -8.55 7.73 19.81
N ILE A 130 -7.71 7.83 20.84
CA ILE A 130 -6.92 6.72 21.35
C ILE A 130 -7.68 6.11 22.54
N THR A 131 -7.83 4.79 22.56
CA THR A 131 -8.71 4.13 23.52
C THR A 131 -7.99 3.68 24.79
N ASP A 132 -6.71 3.32 24.73
CA ASP A 132 -6.02 2.58 25.80
C ASP A 132 -4.58 3.09 26.00
N PHE A 133 -4.35 4.40 25.86
CA PHE A 133 -3.00 4.97 25.94
C PHE A 133 -2.35 4.72 27.32
N ARG A 134 -1.22 4.00 27.33
CA ARG A 134 -0.45 3.64 28.52
C ARG A 134 0.73 4.58 28.75
N LEU A 135 1.36 4.47 29.91
CA LEU A 135 2.43 5.39 30.32
C LEU A 135 3.69 5.22 29.47
N GLU A 136 3.94 4.00 29.01
CA GLU A 136 5.04 3.63 28.14
C GLU A 136 4.86 4.12 26.69
N ASP A 137 3.61 4.30 26.25
CA ASP A 137 3.26 4.67 24.89
C ASP A 137 3.72 6.08 24.53
N ARG A 138 3.81 6.29 23.21
CA ARG A 138 4.33 7.50 22.60
C ARG A 138 3.31 8.10 21.66
N LEU A 139 3.32 9.43 21.60
CA LEU A 139 2.53 10.22 20.68
C LEU A 139 3.48 11.06 19.82
N ALA A 140 3.40 10.91 18.52
CA ALA A 140 4.12 11.74 17.58
C ALA A 140 3.15 12.69 16.86
N ILE A 141 3.35 13.99 17.06
CA ILE A 141 2.46 15.05 16.56
C ILE A 141 3.05 15.60 15.26
N GLN A 142 2.35 15.42 14.14
CA GLN A 142 2.73 15.97 12.84
C GLN A 142 1.91 17.21 12.45
N GLY A 143 2.37 17.92 11.43
CA GLY A 143 1.63 19.03 10.81
C GLY A 143 1.82 20.40 11.47
N ILE A 144 2.78 20.54 12.40
CA ILE A 144 3.07 21.80 13.12
C ILE A 144 4.43 22.38 12.69
N GLU A 145 4.41 23.56 12.06
CA GLU A 145 5.62 24.19 11.52
C GLU A 145 6.37 24.89 12.65
N ASN A 146 7.65 24.53 12.87
CA ASN A 146 8.48 25.06 13.94
C ASN A 146 7.78 24.98 15.32
N PRO A 147 7.55 23.77 15.84
CA PRO A 147 6.73 23.57 17.04
C PRO A 147 7.32 24.28 18.26
N ASP A 148 6.44 24.94 19.03
CA ASP A 148 6.76 25.45 20.36
C ASP A 148 6.10 24.55 21.40
N PRO A 149 6.87 23.74 22.14
CA PRO A 149 6.32 22.86 23.17
C PRO A 149 5.55 23.58 24.28
N GLN A 150 5.73 24.90 24.44
CA GLN A 150 4.96 25.68 25.42
C GLN A 150 3.49 25.87 25.04
N LEU A 151 3.14 25.65 23.77
CA LEU A 151 1.77 25.74 23.26
C LEU A 151 0.99 24.42 23.41
N LEU A 152 1.63 23.38 23.93
CA LEU A 152 0.99 22.10 24.19
C LEU A 152 0.21 22.18 25.51
N GLU A 153 -1.09 21.87 25.45
CA GLU A 153 -1.99 21.94 26.60
C GLU A 153 -2.70 20.59 26.80
N GLN A 154 -2.85 20.19 28.07
CA GLN A 154 -3.59 19.01 28.49
C GLN A 154 -4.86 19.46 29.20
N THR A 155 -6.02 18.94 28.79
CA THR A 155 -7.30 19.29 29.43
C THR A 155 -8.23 18.09 29.49
N PHE A 156 -9.15 18.09 30.45
CA PHE A 156 -10.26 17.13 30.49
C PHE A 156 -11.54 17.81 30.01
N ASN A 157 -12.23 17.20 29.06
CA ASN A 157 -13.53 17.65 28.62
C ASN A 157 -14.62 16.95 29.45
N GLU A 158 -15.19 17.64 30.42
CA GLU A 158 -16.24 17.11 31.30
C GLU A 158 -17.53 16.72 30.56
N GLU A 159 -17.84 17.34 29.41
CA GLU A 159 -19.07 17.05 28.66
C GLU A 159 -18.97 15.74 27.87
N GLU A 160 -17.79 15.48 27.30
CA GLU A 160 -17.51 14.30 26.48
C GLU A 160 -16.81 13.18 27.28
N GLU A 161 -16.45 13.45 28.54
CA GLU A 161 -15.70 12.55 29.44
C GLU A 161 -14.39 12.02 28.82
N VAL A 162 -13.67 12.91 28.12
CA VAL A 162 -12.39 12.57 27.44
C VAL A 162 -11.26 13.48 27.86
N PHE A 163 -10.07 12.91 28.01
CA PHE A 163 -8.83 13.67 28.04
C PHE A 163 -8.50 14.18 26.62
N GLN A 164 -8.09 15.43 26.49
CA GLN A 164 -7.71 16.05 25.22
C GLN A 164 -6.31 16.64 25.32
N LEU A 165 -5.51 16.39 24.28
CA LEU A 165 -4.28 17.11 24.03
C LEU A 165 -4.56 18.20 23.00
N LEU A 166 -4.17 19.44 23.32
CA LEU A 166 -4.35 20.61 22.48
C LEU A 166 -2.99 21.19 22.09
N TYR A 167 -2.94 21.88 20.96
CA TYR A 167 -1.83 22.70 20.52
C TYR A 167 -2.34 24.05 20.04
N ASP A 168 -1.86 25.14 20.63
CA ASP A 168 -2.33 26.52 20.33
C ASP A 168 -3.87 26.67 20.44
N GLY A 169 -4.48 25.94 21.38
CA GLY A 169 -5.93 25.92 21.62
C GLY A 169 -6.73 24.99 20.70
N ASP A 170 -6.13 24.36 19.70
CA ASP A 170 -6.78 23.40 18.83
C ASP A 170 -6.56 21.96 19.32
N VAL A 171 -7.60 21.12 19.27
CA VAL A 171 -7.51 19.70 19.65
C VAL A 171 -6.61 18.95 18.68
N VAL A 172 -5.61 18.26 19.21
CA VAL A 172 -4.68 17.40 18.45
C VAL A 172 -5.20 15.97 18.42
N VAL A 173 -5.62 15.44 19.58
CA VAL A 173 -6.13 14.08 19.78
C VAL A 173 -6.95 14.00 21.06
N ASN A 174 -7.87 13.04 21.13
CA ASN A 174 -8.68 12.73 22.30
C ASN A 174 -8.32 11.32 22.83
N PHE A 175 -8.50 11.11 24.13
CA PHE A 175 -8.26 9.84 24.81
C PHE A 175 -9.52 9.45 25.58
N SER A 176 -10.02 8.22 25.38
CA SER A 176 -11.32 7.82 25.94
C SER A 176 -11.28 7.10 27.29
N GLU A 177 -10.14 6.57 27.72
CA GLU A 177 -10.04 5.83 28.98
C GLU A 177 -9.25 6.54 30.08
N ILE A 178 -8.46 7.56 29.73
CA ILE A 178 -7.70 8.36 30.70
C ILE A 178 -8.64 9.24 31.52
N GLN A 179 -8.62 9.05 32.84
CA GLN A 179 -9.38 9.86 33.79
C GLN A 179 -8.65 11.16 34.14
N GLU A 180 -9.40 12.14 34.65
CA GLU A 180 -8.87 13.47 34.99
C GLU A 180 -7.67 13.41 35.97
N ASP A 181 -7.70 12.48 36.93
CA ASP A 181 -6.64 12.29 37.93
C ASP A 181 -5.39 11.57 37.40
N GLU A 182 -5.48 10.99 36.20
CA GLU A 182 -4.38 10.26 35.54
C GLU A 182 -3.60 11.15 34.55
N ILE A 183 -4.16 12.28 34.12
CA ILE A 183 -3.56 13.19 33.12
C ILE A 183 -2.13 13.58 33.50
N GLY A 184 -1.89 13.87 34.78
CA GLY A 184 -0.58 14.31 35.27
C GLY A 184 0.54 13.26 35.18
N GLN A 185 0.22 12.02 34.81
CA GLN A 185 1.20 10.96 34.59
C GLN A 185 1.89 11.08 33.23
N PHE A 186 1.23 11.70 32.24
CA PHE A 186 1.76 11.84 30.88
C PHE A 186 2.60 13.12 30.75
N GLY A 187 3.90 12.93 30.51
CA GLY A 187 4.88 13.99 30.52
C GLY A 187 5.46 14.32 29.14
N PRO A 188 6.41 15.26 29.06
CA PRO A 188 7.10 15.62 27.82
C PRO A 188 7.83 14.45 27.14
N ASN A 189 8.05 13.34 27.83
CA ASN A 189 8.68 12.15 27.27
C ASN A 189 7.70 11.31 26.42
N ASN A 190 6.38 11.47 26.62
CA ASN A 190 5.37 10.78 25.84
C ASN A 190 5.07 11.52 24.53
N PHE A 191 5.39 12.82 24.42
CA PHE A 191 5.03 13.64 23.27
C PHE A 191 6.28 14.04 22.49
N SER A 192 6.27 13.76 21.19
CA SER A 192 7.28 14.24 20.25
C SER A 192 6.61 15.01 19.13
N PHE A 193 7.27 16.05 18.62
CA PHE A 193 6.83 16.70 17.39
C PHE A 193 7.62 16.14 16.22
N LEU A 194 6.91 15.70 15.19
CA LEU A 194 7.52 15.29 13.93
C LEU A 194 7.84 16.55 13.09
N PRO A 195 9.02 16.61 12.46
CA PRO A 195 9.32 17.66 11.49
C PRO A 195 8.23 17.73 10.40
N ILE A 196 7.82 18.94 10.01
CA ILE A 196 6.99 19.08 8.81
C ILE A 196 7.84 18.79 7.57
N GLY A 197 7.37 17.80 6.80
CA GLY A 197 8.02 17.40 5.56
C GLY A 197 9.17 16.43 5.81
N LEU A 198 9.36 15.49 4.88
CA LEU A 198 10.59 14.73 4.90
C LEU A 198 11.70 15.76 4.69
N PRO A 199 12.84 15.63 5.38
CA PRO A 199 14.06 16.22 4.84
C PRO A 199 14.19 15.79 3.37
N PRO A 200 14.84 16.58 2.49
CA PRO A 200 15.07 16.18 1.10
C PRO A 200 15.77 14.81 0.99
N GLU A 201 16.30 14.28 2.09
CA GLU A 201 16.86 12.96 2.27
C GLU A 201 16.27 12.33 3.54
N PHE A 202 15.69 11.13 3.45
CA PHE A 202 15.35 10.23 4.57
C PHE A 202 16.26 9.01 4.48
N GLU A 203 16.82 8.61 5.62
CA GLU A 203 17.61 7.40 5.78
C GLU A 203 17.00 6.65 6.97
N GLY A 204 16.52 5.44 6.69
CA GLY A 204 15.84 4.54 7.61
C GLY A 204 16.80 3.69 8.43
N THR A 205 16.37 2.49 8.80
CA THR A 205 17.10 1.53 9.64
C THR A 205 17.04 0.11 9.07
N ASP A 206 17.72 -0.86 9.69
CA ASP A 206 17.59 -2.27 9.29
C ASP A 206 16.32 -2.95 9.88
N GLU A 207 15.37 -2.14 10.36
CA GLU A 207 14.07 -2.53 10.93
C GLU A 207 12.97 -1.78 10.17
N THR A 208 11.73 -2.30 10.17
CA THR A 208 10.58 -1.71 9.47
C THR A 208 10.43 -0.19 9.67
N ASP A 209 10.42 0.54 8.56
CA ASP A 209 10.20 1.98 8.48
C ASP A 209 8.86 2.32 7.80
N LEU A 210 8.11 3.26 8.39
CA LEU A 210 6.91 3.82 7.76
C LEU A 210 7.10 5.29 7.37
N VAL A 211 6.97 5.57 6.07
CA VAL A 211 7.15 6.90 5.47
C VAL A 211 5.87 7.36 4.74
N GLY A 212 4.94 8.07 5.40
CA GLY A 212 3.58 8.33 4.87
C GLY A 212 3.12 9.78 4.61
N ALA A 213 2.08 9.92 3.75
CA ALA A 213 1.45 11.14 3.19
C ALA A 213 0.67 12.07 4.17
N GLY A 214 1.25 12.32 5.34
CA GLY A 214 0.96 13.46 6.23
C GLY A 214 2.24 14.23 6.61
N ILE A 215 3.39 13.63 6.33
CA ILE A 215 4.65 14.28 6.07
C ILE A 215 4.50 14.94 4.70
N ASN A 216 4.84 16.22 4.51
CA ASN A 216 4.71 16.92 3.22
C ASN A 216 5.65 16.36 2.10
N VAL A 217 5.47 15.09 1.71
CA VAL A 217 6.12 14.44 0.55
C VAL A 217 5.36 14.76 -0.75
N ALA A 218 4.11 15.23 -0.61
CA ALA A 218 3.26 15.69 -1.71
C ALA A 218 3.76 17.04 -2.27
N GLY A 219 4.91 17.04 -2.95
CA GLY A 219 5.44 18.20 -3.67
C GLY A 219 6.97 18.34 -3.76
N THR A 220 7.74 17.36 -3.27
CA THR A 220 9.20 17.45 -3.19
C THR A 220 9.92 16.55 -4.21
N GLU A 221 11.22 16.81 -4.41
CA GLU A 221 12.19 15.90 -5.05
C GLU A 221 12.94 15.18 -3.92
N ALA A 222 12.22 14.45 -3.05
CA ALA A 222 12.83 13.79 -1.90
C ALA A 222 13.59 12.54 -2.32
N THR A 223 14.63 12.21 -1.56
CA THR A 223 15.35 10.93 -1.59
C THR A 223 14.99 10.18 -0.33
N ILE A 224 14.47 8.97 -0.46
CA ILE A 224 14.04 8.12 0.65
C ILE A 224 14.81 6.81 0.51
N ASN A 225 15.52 6.41 1.54
CA ASN A 225 16.23 5.14 1.63
C ASN A 225 15.83 4.48 2.94
N THR A 226 15.05 3.40 2.93
CA THR A 226 14.56 2.78 4.18
C THR A 226 15.53 1.72 4.72
N LEU A 227 16.40 1.15 3.88
CA LEU A 227 17.50 0.23 4.21
C LEU A 227 17.10 -1.23 4.34
N GLY A 228 16.48 -1.65 5.43
CA GLY A 228 16.02 -3.04 5.52
C GLY A 228 14.95 -3.24 6.57
N GLY A 229 14.35 -4.41 6.57
CA GLY A 229 13.06 -4.63 7.23
C GLY A 229 11.93 -4.38 6.24
N ASP A 230 10.72 -4.80 6.61
CA ASP A 230 9.56 -4.73 5.70
C ASP A 230 8.95 -3.33 5.81
N ASP A 231 9.29 -2.47 4.84
CA ASP A 231 9.06 -1.03 4.89
C ASP A 231 7.76 -0.63 4.20
N ALA A 232 7.20 0.52 4.59
CA ALA A 232 6.05 1.10 3.90
C ALA A 232 6.27 2.57 3.56
N VAL A 233 6.11 2.93 2.29
CA VAL A 233 6.28 4.29 1.79
C VAL A 233 5.03 4.76 1.04
N SER A 234 4.45 5.88 1.47
CA SER A 234 3.37 6.57 0.78
C SER A 234 3.70 8.05 0.54
N THR A 235 3.87 8.44 -0.73
CA THR A 235 4.17 9.84 -1.11
C THR A 235 2.93 10.69 -1.40
N GLY A 236 1.73 10.09 -1.30
CA GLY A 236 0.45 10.77 -1.52
C GLY A 236 0.11 11.02 -2.99
N LEU A 237 -0.80 11.96 -3.28
CA LEU A 237 -1.29 12.24 -4.66
C LEU A 237 -0.58 13.42 -5.35
N GLY A 238 0.64 13.79 -4.91
CA GLY A 238 1.38 14.96 -5.42
C GLY A 238 2.08 14.77 -6.77
N GLU A 239 2.66 15.85 -7.32
CA GLU A 239 3.62 15.79 -8.45
C GLU A 239 5.06 15.54 -7.96
N GLY A 240 5.22 14.70 -6.94
CA GLY A 240 6.52 14.35 -6.38
C GLY A 240 7.43 13.77 -7.44
N ARG A 241 8.68 14.20 -7.47
CA ARG A 241 9.74 13.58 -8.29
C ARG A 241 10.69 12.89 -7.33
N ASN A 242 10.12 12.10 -6.44
CA ASN A 242 10.84 11.45 -5.36
C ASN A 242 11.63 10.27 -5.92
N THR A 243 12.75 9.97 -5.27
CA THR A 243 13.55 8.77 -5.49
C THR A 243 13.49 7.96 -4.21
N ILE A 244 12.97 6.75 -4.29
CA ILE A 244 12.73 5.86 -3.16
C ILE A 244 13.52 4.58 -3.41
N THR A 245 14.28 4.15 -2.41
CA THR A 245 14.96 2.86 -2.34
C THR A 245 14.45 2.21 -1.06
N LEU A 246 13.86 1.03 -1.17
CA LEU A 246 13.22 0.38 -0.03
C LEU A 246 14.28 -0.47 0.71
N GLY A 247 14.86 -1.47 0.05
CA GLY A 247 16.09 -2.09 0.51
C GLY A 247 15.97 -3.59 0.65
N ASP A 248 16.46 -4.18 1.74
CA ASP A 248 16.28 -5.60 2.01
C ASP A 248 15.01 -5.81 2.87
N GLY A 249 13.93 -6.37 2.31
CA GLY A 249 12.65 -6.56 3.00
C GLY A 249 11.50 -6.73 2.02
N ASN A 250 10.34 -7.15 2.49
CA ASN A 250 9.11 -7.20 1.70
C ASN A 250 8.38 -5.86 1.80
N ASP A 251 8.63 -4.95 0.86
CA ASP A 251 8.27 -3.55 1.05
C ASP A 251 6.96 -3.14 0.35
N LEU A 252 6.26 -2.14 0.86
CA LEU A 252 5.06 -1.56 0.27
C LEU A 252 5.27 -0.09 -0.11
N ALA A 253 5.28 0.24 -1.40
CA ALA A 253 5.31 1.63 -1.85
C ALA A 253 4.05 2.04 -2.61
N THR A 254 3.33 3.06 -2.13
CA THR A 254 2.26 3.75 -2.88
C THR A 254 2.70 5.17 -3.25
N VAL A 255 3.05 5.36 -4.52
CA VAL A 255 3.74 6.57 -4.97
C VAL A 255 2.99 7.39 -6.02
N ALA A 256 3.36 8.66 -6.07
CA ALA A 256 2.68 9.70 -6.81
C ALA A 256 3.25 9.90 -8.24
N SER A 257 2.82 10.98 -8.89
CA SER A 257 3.16 11.27 -10.29
C SER A 257 4.64 11.58 -10.49
N ARG A 258 5.37 10.71 -11.20
CA ARG A 258 6.79 10.81 -11.61
C ARG A 258 7.81 10.38 -10.55
N ASP A 259 7.35 9.77 -9.48
CA ASP A 259 8.24 9.13 -8.51
C ASP A 259 9.01 7.97 -9.16
N ARG A 260 10.20 7.70 -8.63
CA ARG A 260 11.00 6.51 -8.91
C ARG A 260 11.08 5.69 -7.63
N VAL A 261 10.79 4.40 -7.74
CA VAL A 261 10.93 3.41 -6.68
C VAL A 261 11.83 2.28 -7.18
N ASP A 262 12.74 1.87 -6.32
CA ASP A 262 13.51 0.61 -6.35
C ASP A 262 13.13 -0.14 -5.08
N GLY A 263 12.56 -1.34 -5.21
CA GLY A 263 12.27 -2.22 -4.08
C GLY A 263 13.54 -2.89 -3.54
N GLU A 264 14.47 -3.24 -4.43
CA GLU A 264 15.75 -3.89 -4.14
C GLU A 264 15.65 -5.39 -3.87
N ALA A 265 15.55 -5.88 -2.64
CA ALA A 265 15.56 -7.31 -2.36
C ALA A 265 14.47 -7.72 -1.37
N GLY A 266 13.64 -8.67 -1.75
CA GLY A 266 12.46 -9.12 -1.04
C GLY A 266 11.26 -9.07 -1.98
N ASP A 267 10.11 -9.52 -1.51
CA ASP A 267 8.90 -9.64 -2.33
C ASP A 267 8.09 -8.35 -2.21
N ASP A 268 8.34 -7.39 -3.11
CA ASP A 268 7.89 -6.01 -2.97
C ASP A 268 6.53 -5.73 -3.61
N THR A 269 5.77 -4.81 -3.03
CA THR A 269 4.51 -4.29 -3.58
C THR A 269 4.60 -2.83 -3.94
N LEU A 270 4.65 -2.54 -5.24
CA LEU A 270 4.84 -1.18 -5.74
C LEU A 270 3.62 -0.71 -6.53
N ILE A 271 2.98 0.34 -6.04
CA ILE A 271 1.81 0.97 -6.66
C ILE A 271 2.18 2.39 -7.08
N GLY A 272 2.11 2.67 -8.38
CA GLY A 272 2.50 3.96 -8.92
C GLY A 272 1.59 4.44 -10.04
N ALA A 273 1.32 5.74 -10.05
CA ALA A 273 0.50 6.38 -11.08
C ALA A 273 1.25 7.47 -11.86
N ASN A 274 0.69 7.91 -12.98
CA ASN A 274 1.06 9.15 -13.66
C ASN A 274 2.57 9.31 -13.94
N ARG A 275 3.12 8.45 -14.81
CA ARG A 275 4.56 8.41 -15.16
C ARG A 275 5.51 8.03 -14.03
N ALA A 276 5.02 7.41 -12.95
CA ALA A 276 5.86 6.71 -11.99
C ALA A 276 6.78 5.67 -12.69
N ARG A 277 7.92 5.39 -12.07
CA ARG A 277 8.84 4.31 -12.46
C ARG A 277 9.02 3.40 -11.28
N LEU A 278 8.59 2.17 -11.40
CA LEU A 278 8.67 1.14 -10.36
C LEU A 278 9.63 0.07 -10.85
N THR A 279 10.55 -0.34 -9.99
CA THR A 279 11.47 -1.47 -10.18
C THR A 279 11.29 -2.31 -8.94
N GLY A 280 10.87 -3.57 -9.06
CA GLY A 280 10.73 -4.50 -7.93
C GLY A 280 12.11 -4.81 -7.38
N GLY A 281 12.81 -5.75 -8.00
CA GLY A 281 14.23 -5.94 -7.76
C GLY A 281 14.62 -7.40 -7.80
N ARG A 282 14.89 -8.00 -6.65
CA ARG A 282 15.03 -9.43 -6.47
C ARG A 282 13.95 -9.90 -5.52
N GLY A 283 13.20 -10.93 -5.90
CA GLY A 283 12.06 -11.41 -5.13
C GLY A 283 10.88 -11.53 -6.08
N ASP A 284 9.79 -12.12 -5.61
CA ASP A 284 8.58 -12.28 -6.38
C ASP A 284 7.68 -11.05 -6.15
N ASP A 285 7.82 -10.04 -7.00
CA ASP A 285 7.27 -8.70 -6.76
C ASP A 285 5.86 -8.50 -7.34
N VAL A 286 5.07 -7.58 -6.76
CA VAL A 286 3.77 -7.13 -7.29
C VAL A 286 3.77 -5.64 -7.64
N LEU A 287 3.69 -5.34 -8.94
CA LEU A 287 3.78 -3.99 -9.47
C LEU A 287 2.48 -3.55 -10.16
N ILE A 288 1.86 -2.49 -9.63
CA ILE A 288 0.65 -1.88 -10.22
C ILE A 288 1.01 -0.52 -10.82
N GLY A 289 0.98 -0.44 -12.15
CA GLY A 289 1.28 0.78 -12.89
C GLY A 289 0.03 1.42 -13.50
N ALA A 290 -0.19 2.72 -13.24
CA ALA A 290 -1.27 3.48 -13.86
C ALA A 290 -0.78 4.70 -14.69
N ASP A 291 -1.52 5.03 -15.76
CA ASP A 291 -1.35 6.27 -16.54
C ASP A 291 0.11 6.62 -16.92
N ARG A 292 0.65 5.97 -17.96
CA ARG A 292 2.02 6.16 -18.47
C ARG A 292 3.13 5.74 -17.49
N ALA A 293 2.80 5.00 -16.44
CA ALA A 293 3.78 4.36 -15.58
C ALA A 293 4.69 3.41 -16.37
N ARG A 294 5.88 3.18 -15.82
CA ARG A 294 6.79 2.11 -16.24
C ARG A 294 7.02 1.20 -15.04
N VAL A 295 6.84 -0.08 -15.23
CA VAL A 295 7.08 -1.11 -14.22
C VAL A 295 8.08 -2.12 -14.77
N ASP A 296 8.97 -2.58 -13.91
CA ASP A 296 10.03 -3.55 -14.20
C ASP A 296 10.08 -4.50 -13.00
N GLY A 297 9.71 -5.76 -13.16
CA GLY A 297 9.66 -6.73 -12.06
C GLY A 297 11.06 -6.99 -11.53
N GLY A 298 11.92 -7.58 -12.35
CA GLY A 298 13.35 -7.68 -12.06
C GLY A 298 13.84 -9.10 -12.09
N ARG A 299 14.09 -9.72 -10.95
CA ARG A 299 14.44 -11.14 -10.83
C ARG A 299 13.49 -11.79 -9.83
N GLY A 300 12.85 -12.86 -10.25
CA GLY A 300 11.80 -13.52 -9.49
C GLY A 300 10.59 -13.70 -10.40
N ASN A 301 9.52 -14.26 -9.87
CA ASN A 301 8.28 -14.49 -10.60
C ASN A 301 7.33 -13.32 -10.27
N ASP A 302 7.33 -12.31 -11.13
CA ASP A 302 6.71 -11.04 -10.79
C ASP A 302 5.26 -10.93 -11.30
N ILE A 303 4.37 -10.25 -10.58
CA ILE A 303 3.01 -9.92 -11.00
C ILE A 303 2.94 -8.44 -11.41
N LEU A 304 2.63 -8.17 -12.67
CA LEU A 304 2.58 -6.82 -13.23
C LEU A 304 1.16 -6.46 -13.71
N ASP A 305 0.46 -5.59 -12.99
CA ASP A 305 -0.83 -5.05 -13.43
C ASP A 305 -0.65 -3.80 -14.32
N LEU A 306 -0.93 -3.99 -15.62
CA LEU A 306 -0.87 -2.96 -16.66
C LEU A 306 -2.26 -2.51 -17.12
N SER A 307 -3.33 -3.03 -16.51
CA SER A 307 -4.72 -2.83 -16.92
C SER A 307 -5.24 -1.42 -16.59
N VAL A 308 -4.59 -0.71 -15.67
CA VAL A 308 -5.07 0.57 -15.15
C VAL A 308 -4.59 1.77 -15.97
N GLY A 309 -5.53 2.63 -16.37
CA GLY A 309 -5.25 3.89 -17.06
C GLY A 309 -4.83 3.68 -18.52
N ARG A 310 -3.77 4.37 -18.98
CA ARG A 310 -3.32 4.27 -20.38
C ARG A 310 -1.80 4.28 -20.54
N ARG A 311 -1.31 3.61 -21.58
CA ARG A 311 0.10 3.62 -22.03
C ARG A 311 1.10 3.19 -20.96
N VAL A 312 0.67 2.32 -20.05
CA VAL A 312 1.54 1.64 -19.10
C VAL A 312 2.52 0.75 -19.87
N ARG A 313 3.76 0.66 -19.41
CA ARG A 313 4.78 -0.24 -19.98
C ARG A 313 5.31 -1.16 -18.89
N GLY A 314 5.29 -2.47 -19.14
CA GLY A 314 5.81 -3.48 -18.23
C GLY A 314 6.98 -4.26 -18.84
N THR A 315 7.97 -4.57 -18.01
CA THR A 315 9.04 -5.53 -18.26
C THR A 315 8.96 -6.55 -17.14
N GLY A 316 8.85 -7.84 -17.46
CA GLY A 316 8.78 -8.89 -16.44
C GLY A 316 10.13 -8.99 -15.74
N GLY A 317 11.17 -9.31 -16.51
CA GLY A 317 12.49 -9.53 -15.93
C GLY A 317 12.84 -11.00 -16.02
N ALA A 318 13.51 -11.57 -15.02
CA ALA A 318 13.94 -12.96 -15.05
C ALA A 318 13.13 -13.81 -14.08
N GLY A 319 12.30 -14.69 -14.61
CA GLY A 319 11.48 -15.66 -13.87
C GLY A 319 10.27 -16.02 -14.71
N GLU A 320 9.26 -16.66 -14.10
CA GLU A 320 7.97 -16.87 -14.73
C GLU A 320 7.04 -15.70 -14.37
N ASP A 321 6.96 -14.68 -15.24
CA ASP A 321 6.26 -13.44 -14.90
C ASP A 321 4.78 -13.46 -15.31
N HIS A 322 3.93 -12.83 -14.51
CA HIS A 322 2.48 -12.78 -14.67
C HIS A 322 2.00 -11.36 -14.98
N PHE A 323 1.49 -11.13 -16.19
CA PHE A 323 0.99 -9.82 -16.62
C PHE A 323 -0.54 -9.75 -16.59
N ILE A 324 -1.12 -8.69 -16.04
CA ILE A 324 -2.57 -8.43 -16.07
C ILE A 324 -2.87 -7.29 -17.06
N VAL A 325 -3.79 -7.54 -18.01
CA VAL A 325 -4.16 -6.61 -19.09
C VAL A 325 -5.69 -6.60 -19.32
N GLY A 326 -6.19 -5.82 -20.29
CA GLY A 326 -7.61 -5.83 -20.69
C GLY A 326 -8.16 -4.43 -20.89
N GLU A 327 -8.40 -3.70 -19.79
CA GLU A 327 -9.03 -2.36 -19.79
C GLU A 327 -8.14 -1.23 -20.35
N ASN A 328 -6.87 -1.53 -20.64
CA ASN A 328 -5.91 -0.59 -21.22
C ASN A 328 -5.33 -1.15 -22.54
N PRO A 329 -5.98 -0.90 -23.70
CA PRO A 329 -5.54 -1.41 -25.00
C PRO A 329 -4.19 -0.84 -25.47
N SER A 330 -3.67 0.16 -24.74
CA SER A 330 -2.40 0.82 -25.03
C SER A 330 -1.26 0.36 -24.12
N ALA A 331 -1.48 -0.64 -23.27
CA ALA A 331 -0.44 -1.30 -22.50
C ALA A 331 0.61 -1.92 -23.45
N VAL A 332 1.87 -1.90 -23.00
CA VAL A 332 3.00 -2.49 -23.73
C VAL A 332 3.81 -3.40 -22.82
N ILE A 333 3.92 -4.67 -23.17
CA ILE A 333 4.86 -5.61 -22.53
C ILE A 333 6.15 -5.62 -23.34
N THR A 334 7.31 -5.53 -22.67
CA THR A 334 8.58 -5.31 -23.36
C THR A 334 9.44 -6.55 -23.57
N ASP A 335 9.24 -7.62 -22.83
CA ASP A 335 10.12 -8.79 -22.87
C ASP A 335 9.44 -10.15 -22.64
N PHE A 336 8.13 -10.24 -22.89
CA PHE A 336 7.32 -11.45 -22.71
C PHE A 336 7.98 -12.71 -23.30
N ARG A 337 8.02 -13.78 -22.50
CA ARG A 337 8.68 -15.06 -22.78
C ARG A 337 7.71 -16.23 -22.67
N VAL A 338 8.17 -17.43 -23.02
CA VAL A 338 7.31 -18.61 -23.10
C VAL A 338 6.89 -19.10 -21.71
N GLU A 339 7.73 -18.83 -20.72
CA GLU A 339 7.51 -19.09 -19.31
C GLU A 339 6.49 -18.14 -18.67
N ASP A 340 6.25 -16.97 -19.26
CA ASP A 340 5.35 -15.95 -18.71
C ASP A 340 3.87 -16.32 -18.91
N ARG A 341 3.02 -15.65 -18.13
CA ARG A 341 1.56 -15.75 -18.18
C ARG A 341 0.94 -14.38 -18.38
N LEU A 342 -0.19 -14.35 -19.07
CA LEU A 342 -0.98 -13.15 -19.31
C LEU A 342 -2.44 -13.40 -18.93
N ALA A 343 -2.92 -12.65 -17.96
CA ALA A 343 -4.29 -12.64 -17.50
C ALA A 343 -5.05 -11.47 -18.14
N ILE A 344 -6.18 -11.78 -18.79
CA ILE A 344 -6.98 -10.84 -19.58
C ILE A 344 -8.25 -10.50 -18.81
N LYS A 345 -8.29 -9.30 -18.23
CA LYS A 345 -9.36 -8.81 -17.37
C LYS A 345 -10.52 -8.18 -18.13
N GLY A 346 -11.73 -8.40 -17.62
CA GLY A 346 -12.91 -7.58 -17.93
C GLY A 346 -13.75 -8.08 -19.11
N ILE A 347 -13.64 -9.37 -19.45
CA ILE A 347 -14.42 -10.01 -20.51
C ILE A 347 -15.44 -10.96 -19.89
N GLU A 348 -16.72 -10.59 -19.94
CA GLU A 348 -17.80 -11.46 -19.45
C GLU A 348 -18.02 -12.65 -20.39
N ASN A 349 -18.02 -13.87 -19.83
CA ASN A 349 -18.22 -15.14 -20.57
C ASN A 349 -17.27 -15.27 -21.78
N PRO A 350 -15.95 -15.34 -21.54
CA PRO A 350 -14.95 -15.27 -22.60
C PRO A 350 -15.05 -16.47 -23.54
N ASP A 351 -14.89 -16.22 -24.84
CA ASP A 351 -14.66 -17.26 -25.85
C ASP A 351 -13.18 -17.21 -26.29
N PRO A 352 -12.34 -18.17 -25.87
CA PRO A 352 -10.93 -18.20 -26.24
C PRO A 352 -10.68 -18.26 -27.75
N GLN A 353 -11.68 -18.65 -28.56
CA GLN A 353 -11.55 -18.67 -30.02
C GLN A 353 -11.50 -17.27 -30.64
N LEU A 354 -11.91 -16.24 -29.89
CA LEU A 354 -11.86 -14.84 -30.31
C LEU A 354 -10.51 -14.18 -30.04
N LEU A 355 -9.55 -14.90 -29.45
CA LEU A 355 -8.18 -14.40 -29.28
C LEU A 355 -7.40 -14.49 -30.59
N GLU A 356 -6.83 -13.36 -30.97
CA GLU A 356 -6.01 -13.25 -32.18
C GLU A 356 -4.66 -12.63 -31.85
N GLN A 357 -3.57 -13.29 -32.28
CA GLN A 357 -2.22 -12.73 -32.26
C GLN A 357 -1.90 -12.20 -33.65
N ILE A 358 -1.63 -10.90 -33.77
CA ILE A 358 -1.31 -10.28 -35.06
C ILE A 358 -0.01 -9.48 -35.00
N VAL A 359 0.68 -9.39 -36.14
CA VAL A 359 1.76 -8.42 -36.34
C VAL A 359 1.12 -7.03 -36.40
N ASN A 360 1.64 -6.10 -35.60
CA ASN A 360 1.16 -4.72 -35.62
C ASN A 360 1.30 -4.15 -37.05
N PRO A 361 0.24 -3.58 -37.66
CA PRO A 361 0.28 -3.05 -39.03
C PRO A 361 1.33 -1.95 -39.24
N SER A 362 1.80 -1.30 -38.16
CA SER A 362 2.87 -0.30 -38.19
C SER A 362 4.30 -0.90 -38.19
N GLY A 363 4.44 -2.22 -38.08
CA GLY A 363 5.71 -2.94 -38.12
C GLY A 363 6.54 -2.87 -36.83
N SER A 364 5.94 -2.47 -35.70
CA SER A 364 6.66 -2.17 -34.44
C SER A 364 6.52 -3.21 -33.33
N GLY A 365 5.92 -4.38 -33.62
CA GLY A 365 5.75 -5.46 -32.64
C GLY A 365 4.49 -6.29 -32.86
N PHE A 366 4.03 -6.95 -31.80
CA PHE A 366 2.86 -7.84 -31.79
C PHE A 366 1.70 -7.23 -31.03
N GLN A 367 0.49 -7.67 -31.36
CA GLN A 367 -0.72 -7.31 -30.62
C GLN A 367 -1.51 -8.58 -30.33
N LEU A 368 -2.01 -8.68 -29.10
CA LEU A 368 -3.06 -9.63 -28.76
C LEU A 368 -4.39 -8.89 -28.81
N LEU A 369 -5.34 -9.46 -29.54
CA LEU A 369 -6.68 -8.93 -29.73
C LEU A 369 -7.72 -9.90 -29.17
N TYR A 370 -8.88 -9.36 -28.80
CA TYR A 370 -10.08 -10.11 -28.50
C TYR A 370 -11.27 -9.49 -29.25
N ASP A 371 -11.98 -10.30 -30.05
CA ASP A 371 -13.10 -9.85 -30.90
C ASP A 371 -12.74 -8.61 -31.77
N GLY A 372 -11.49 -8.54 -32.22
CA GLY A 372 -10.96 -7.45 -33.04
C GLY A 372 -10.46 -6.22 -32.27
N ASP A 373 -10.67 -6.15 -30.95
CA ASP A 373 -10.16 -5.08 -30.10
C ASP A 373 -8.79 -5.43 -29.51
N VAL A 374 -7.87 -4.46 -29.49
CA VAL A 374 -6.52 -4.66 -28.94
C VAL A 374 -6.58 -4.79 -27.43
N LEU A 375 -6.04 -5.86 -26.87
CA LEU A 375 -5.87 -6.04 -25.42
C LEU A 375 -4.54 -5.49 -24.95
N VAL A 376 -3.46 -5.84 -25.64
CA VAL A 376 -2.08 -5.47 -25.27
C VAL A 376 -1.16 -5.49 -26.48
N ASN A 377 -0.07 -4.73 -26.39
CA ASN A 377 0.99 -4.67 -27.40
C ASN A 377 2.29 -5.25 -26.84
N PHE A 378 3.09 -5.87 -27.69
CA PHE A 378 4.41 -6.41 -27.33
C PHE A 378 5.49 -5.76 -28.18
N SER A 379 6.57 -5.27 -27.55
CA SER A 379 7.57 -4.46 -28.25
C SER A 379 8.82 -5.19 -28.76
N ARG A 380 9.09 -6.42 -28.29
CA ARG A 380 10.29 -7.19 -28.67
C ARG A 380 10.03 -8.59 -29.22
N ILE A 381 8.78 -9.03 -29.24
CA ILE A 381 8.41 -10.27 -29.95
C ILE A 381 8.61 -10.01 -31.45
N ARG A 382 9.16 -10.98 -32.18
CA ARG A 382 9.35 -10.95 -33.64
C ARG A 382 8.36 -11.88 -34.35
N GLU A 383 8.23 -11.76 -35.67
CA GLU A 383 7.31 -12.58 -36.47
C GLU A 383 7.58 -14.08 -36.36
N GLU A 384 8.84 -14.45 -36.10
CA GLU A 384 9.29 -15.82 -35.81
C GLU A 384 8.86 -16.37 -34.44
N ASP A 385 8.44 -15.49 -33.53
CA ASP A 385 7.98 -15.83 -32.18
C ASP A 385 6.45 -15.99 -32.11
N VAL A 386 5.75 -15.70 -33.20
CA VAL A 386 4.30 -15.81 -33.30
C VAL A 386 3.87 -17.27 -33.23
N GLY A 387 2.95 -17.56 -32.31
CA GLY A 387 2.47 -18.92 -32.06
C GLY A 387 3.38 -19.75 -31.15
N GLN A 388 4.47 -19.18 -30.62
CA GLN A 388 5.19 -19.79 -29.49
C GLN A 388 4.38 -19.68 -28.19
N PHE A 389 3.49 -18.69 -28.09
CA PHE A 389 2.59 -18.49 -26.96
C PHE A 389 1.25 -19.18 -27.25
N GLY A 390 0.97 -20.22 -26.48
CA GLY A 390 -0.19 -21.09 -26.63
C GLY A 390 -1.35 -20.71 -25.73
N PRO A 391 -2.45 -21.49 -25.76
CA PRO A 391 -3.57 -21.33 -24.84
C PRO A 391 -3.16 -21.35 -23.37
N ASP A 392 -2.06 -22.04 -23.05
CA ASP A 392 -1.56 -22.18 -21.68
C ASP A 392 -0.91 -20.89 -21.14
N ASN A 393 -0.55 -19.94 -22.01
CA ASN A 393 -0.01 -18.65 -21.60
C ASN A 393 -1.11 -17.62 -21.28
N PHE A 394 -2.36 -17.85 -21.73
CA PHE A 394 -3.43 -16.89 -21.64
C PHE A 394 -4.55 -17.38 -20.73
N SER A 395 -4.96 -16.55 -19.79
CA SER A 395 -6.13 -16.80 -18.95
C SER A 395 -7.11 -15.63 -19.03
N PHE A 396 -8.39 -15.91 -18.81
CA PHE A 396 -9.42 -14.88 -18.72
C PHE A 396 -9.72 -14.58 -17.26
N VAL A 397 -9.24 -13.39 -16.94
CA VAL A 397 -9.28 -12.52 -15.77
C VAL A 397 -10.51 -11.65 -15.62
#